data_AF-A0A812ZCS3-F1
#
_entry.id   AF-A0A812ZCS3-F1
#
_cell.length_a   1.000
_cell.length_b   1.000
_cell.length_c   1.000
_cell.angle_alpha   90.00
_cell.angle_beta   90.00
_cell.angle_gamma   90.00
#
_symmetry.space_group_name_H-M   'P 1'
#
loop_
_entity.id
_entity.type
_entity.pdbx_description
1 polymer ?
#
loop_
_entity_poly.entity_id
_entity_poly.type
_entity_poly.pdbx_seq_one_letter_code
_entity_poly.pdbx_strand_id
1 'polypeptide(L)'
;AQITVAIGIPLIYLWFLGIPPGSPARVYFTIIAAFSLLGNWAQSGTNFPILSDIVPPKHRKVMAWECALENSIATLIGPVFVAKLALMFGYTFGDEEAEGKSLSAATALGQAMAATICIPWLVTFALYSLLHKSYPADMRRLK
;
A
#
# COMPACT_ATOMS: atom_id res chain seq x y z
N ALA A 1 10.40 -2.32 8.75
CA ALA A 1 9.91 -2.23 7.35
C ALA A 1 9.62 -3.59 6.69
N GLN A 2 10.61 -4.47 6.48
CA GLN A 2 10.39 -5.73 5.72
C GLN A 2 9.29 -6.62 6.29
N ILE A 3 9.30 -6.86 7.61
CA ILE A 3 8.29 -7.69 8.29
C ILE A 3 6.89 -7.12 8.07
N THR A 4 6.74 -5.80 8.26
CA THR A 4 5.48 -5.06 8.05
C THR A 4 4.93 -5.26 6.64
N VAL A 5 5.78 -5.11 5.61
CA VAL A 5 5.37 -5.28 4.22
C VAL A 5 5.08 -6.76 3.90
N ALA A 6 5.92 -7.68 4.39
CA ALA A 6 5.76 -9.11 4.18
C ALA A 6 4.47 -9.67 4.79
N ILE A 7 4.04 -9.14 5.94
CA ILE A 7 2.76 -9.49 6.57
C ILE A 7 1.60 -8.74 5.91
N GLY A 8 1.79 -7.48 5.54
CA GLY A 8 0.70 -6.67 4.99
C GLY A 8 0.26 -7.08 3.58
N ILE A 9 1.18 -7.54 2.70
CA ILE A 9 0.82 -8.03 1.36
C ILE A 9 -0.24 -9.14 1.40
N PRO A 10 -0.04 -10.27 2.13
CA PRO A 10 -1.05 -11.32 2.20
C PRO A 10 -2.34 -10.86 2.89
N LEU A 11 -2.27 -9.96 3.88
CA LEU A 11 -3.48 -9.40 4.52
C LEU A 11 -4.31 -8.55 3.55
N ILE A 12 -3.67 -7.72 2.72
CA ILE A 12 -4.36 -6.93 1.69
C ILE A 12 -4.95 -7.84 0.62
N TYR A 13 -4.19 -8.84 0.18
CA TYR A 13 -4.70 -9.84 -0.76
C TYR A 13 -5.95 -10.54 -0.21
N LEU A 14 -5.91 -10.98 1.05
CA LEU A 14 -7.06 -11.61 1.71
C LEU A 14 -8.24 -10.65 1.84
N TRP A 15 -8.00 -9.37 2.15
CA TRP A 15 -9.05 -8.37 2.26
C TRP A 15 -9.84 -8.24 0.94
N PHE A 16 -9.15 -8.10 -0.19
CA PHE A 16 -9.82 -7.84 -1.47
C PHE A 16 -10.28 -9.10 -2.23
N LEU A 17 -9.57 -10.22 -2.11
CA LEU A 17 -9.83 -11.43 -2.90
C LEU A 17 -10.12 -12.69 -2.07
N GLY A 18 -9.80 -12.67 -0.77
CA GLY A 18 -9.92 -13.84 0.10
C GLY A 18 -11.25 -13.97 0.83
N ILE A 19 -12.07 -12.93 0.87
CA ILE A 19 -13.33 -12.93 1.63
C ILE A 19 -14.51 -13.22 0.68
N PRO A 20 -15.24 -14.34 0.87
CA PRO A 20 -16.42 -14.64 0.09
C PRO A 20 -17.54 -13.61 0.30
N PRO A 21 -18.35 -13.33 -0.74
CA PRO A 21 -19.53 -12.48 -0.62
C PRO A 21 -20.49 -13.00 0.45
N GLY A 22 -21.08 -12.10 1.23
CA GLY A 22 -21.99 -12.47 2.34
C GLY A 22 -21.28 -12.92 3.62
N SER A 23 -19.95 -12.83 3.69
CA SER A 23 -19.20 -13.06 4.93
C SER A 23 -19.59 -12.08 6.04
N PRO A 24 -19.60 -12.51 7.31
CA PRO A 24 -20.02 -11.66 8.40
C PRO A 24 -19.01 -10.52 8.64
N ALA A 25 -19.52 -9.34 9.02
CA ALA A 25 -18.71 -8.12 9.20
C ALA A 25 -17.50 -8.30 10.14
N ARG A 26 -17.59 -9.22 11.10
CA ARG A 26 -16.47 -9.61 11.99
C ARG A 26 -15.22 -10.07 11.23
N VAL A 27 -15.37 -10.77 10.10
CA VAL A 27 -14.23 -11.26 9.29
C VAL A 27 -13.48 -10.08 8.66
N TYR A 28 -14.22 -9.14 8.07
CA TYR A 28 -13.67 -7.89 7.54
C TYR A 28 -12.97 -7.09 8.65
N PHE A 29 -13.63 -6.91 9.79
CA PHE A 29 -13.05 -6.20 10.93
C PHE A 29 -11.75 -6.84 11.40
N THR A 30 -11.69 -8.18 11.54
CA THR A 30 -10.48 -8.88 11.97
C THR A 30 -9.32 -8.68 10.99
N ILE A 31 -9.57 -8.78 9.68
CA ILE A 31 -8.52 -8.60 8.66
C ILE A 31 -8.02 -7.16 8.63
N ILE A 32 -8.94 -6.18 8.63
CA ILE A 32 -8.60 -4.75 8.65
C ILE A 32 -7.85 -4.39 9.93
N ALA A 33 -8.29 -4.89 11.09
CA ALA A 33 -7.62 -4.67 12.36
C ALA A 33 -6.21 -5.28 12.36
N ALA A 34 -6.05 -6.52 11.86
CA ALA A 34 -4.75 -7.16 11.72
C ALA A 34 -3.82 -6.37 10.80
N PHE A 35 -4.33 -5.88 9.67
CA PHE A 35 -3.56 -5.05 8.75
C PHE A 35 -3.13 -3.73 9.40
N SER A 36 -4.03 -3.03 10.09
CA SER A 36 -3.71 -1.79 10.80
C SER A 36 -2.67 -2.00 11.90
N LEU A 37 -2.75 -3.12 12.62
CA LEU A 37 -1.82 -3.45 13.71
C LEU A 37 -0.46 -3.93 13.23
N LEU A 38 -0.36 -4.62 12.10
CA LEU A 38 0.88 -5.29 11.67
C LEU A 38 1.51 -4.68 10.41
N GLY A 39 0.70 -4.12 9.52
CA GLY A 39 1.08 -3.68 8.17
C GLY A 39 1.28 -2.18 7.99
N ASN A 40 0.85 -1.32 8.93
CA ASN A 40 0.84 0.14 8.73
C ASN A 40 2.03 0.91 9.36
N TRP A 41 3.12 0.21 9.71
CA TRP A 41 4.20 0.80 10.53
C TRP A 41 5.47 1.15 9.76
N ALA A 42 5.54 0.88 8.45
CA ALA A 42 6.76 1.08 7.68
C ALA A 42 7.16 2.57 7.59
N GLN A 43 6.18 3.44 7.38
CA GLN A 43 6.34 4.90 7.30
C GLN A 43 6.96 5.47 8.59
N SER A 44 6.27 5.27 9.71
CA SER A 44 6.62 5.86 11.01
C SER A 44 7.78 5.15 11.69
N GLY A 45 7.84 3.82 11.60
CA GLY A 45 8.83 3.01 12.31
C GLY A 45 10.15 2.82 11.55
N THR A 46 10.24 3.19 10.27
CA THR A 46 11.48 2.99 9.51
C THR A 46 11.79 4.15 8.55
N ASN A 47 10.85 4.59 7.72
CA ASN A 47 11.15 5.62 6.71
C ASN A 47 11.52 6.97 7.34
N PHE A 48 10.69 7.49 8.25
CA PHE A 48 10.96 8.78 8.87
C PHE A 48 12.24 8.82 9.73
N PRO A 49 12.57 7.79 10.54
CA PRO A 49 13.86 7.73 11.22
C PRO A 49 15.05 7.77 10.25
N ILE A 50 15.02 6.96 9.19
CA ILE A 50 16.10 6.93 8.19
C ILE A 50 16.24 8.29 7.50
N LEU A 51 15.13 8.92 7.11
CA LEU A 51 15.14 10.26 6.52
C LEU A 51 15.69 11.32 7.49
N SER A 52 15.34 11.23 8.78
CA SER A 52 15.83 12.15 9.81
C SER A 52 17.33 12.01 10.06
N ASP A 53 17.90 10.82 9.90
CA ASP A 53 19.34 10.58 10.02
C ASP A 53 20.11 11.11 8.81
N ILE A 54 19.50 11.07 7.62
CA ILE A 54 20.12 11.55 6.37
C ILE A 54 20.01 13.07 6.24
N VAL A 55 18.88 13.66 6.64
CA VAL A 55 18.60 15.09 6.43
C VAL A 55 19.15 15.93 7.59
N PRO A 56 20.08 16.87 7.33
CA PRO A 56 20.60 17.74 8.37
C PRO A 56 19.48 18.57 9.04
N PRO A 57 19.60 18.92 10.33
CA PRO A 57 18.56 19.65 11.06
C PRO A 57 18.13 20.96 10.39
N LYS A 58 19.07 21.66 9.73
CA LYS A 58 18.82 22.92 9.01
C LYS A 58 17.90 22.77 7.79
N HIS A 59 17.78 21.57 7.22
CA HIS A 59 17.05 21.30 5.98
C HIS A 59 15.84 20.37 6.16
N ARG A 60 15.38 20.14 7.40
CA ARG A 60 14.22 19.26 7.68
C ARG A 60 12.92 19.62 6.95
N LYS A 61 12.79 20.85 6.43
CA LYS A 61 11.69 21.24 5.54
C LYS A 61 11.57 20.34 4.30
N VAL A 62 12.67 19.75 3.85
CA VAL A 62 12.69 18.80 2.73
C VAL A 62 11.88 17.54 3.04
N MET A 63 11.90 17.05 4.28
CA MET A 63 11.08 15.90 4.68
C MET A 63 9.58 16.20 4.61
N ALA A 64 9.17 17.42 4.98
CA ALA A 64 7.78 17.83 4.85
C ALA A 64 7.34 17.94 3.38
N TRP A 65 8.25 18.42 2.51
CA TRP A 65 8.03 18.47 1.07
C TRP A 65 7.91 17.07 0.46
N GLU A 66 8.76 16.13 0.87
CA GLU A 66 8.73 14.74 0.42
C GLU A 66 7.40 14.07 0.79
N CYS A 67 6.97 14.17 2.06
CA CYS A 67 5.69 13.64 2.51
C CYS A 67 4.49 14.29 1.77
N ALA A 68 4.55 15.60 1.50
CA ALA A 68 3.49 16.28 0.74
C ALA A 68 3.42 15.79 -0.71
N LEU A 69 4.57 15.62 -1.37
CA LEU A 69 4.65 15.11 -2.74
C LEU A 69 4.19 13.66 -2.83
N GLU A 70 4.63 12.80 -1.91
CA GLU A 70 4.20 11.40 -1.83
C GLU A 70 2.66 11.30 -1.81
N ASN A 71 2.02 11.99 -0.87
CA ASN A 71 0.56 11.97 -0.72
C ASN A 71 -0.17 12.59 -1.91
N SER A 72 0.37 13.66 -2.49
CA SER A 72 -0.22 14.34 -3.65
C SER A 72 -0.20 13.43 -4.88
N ILE A 73 0.92 12.79 -5.15
CA ILE A 73 1.10 11.86 -6.27
C ILE A 73 0.23 10.62 -6.06
N ALA A 74 0.20 10.06 -4.84
CA ALA A 74 -0.64 8.91 -4.51
C ALA A 74 -2.13 9.21 -4.76
N THR A 75 -2.60 10.39 -4.37
CA THR A 75 -4.00 10.80 -4.56
C THR A 75 -4.32 11.09 -6.02
N LEU A 76 -3.39 11.66 -6.78
CA LEU A 76 -3.59 11.97 -8.19
C LEU A 76 -3.59 10.71 -9.07
N ILE A 77 -2.62 9.82 -8.87
CA ILE A 77 -2.38 8.67 -9.75
C ILE A 77 -3.18 7.45 -9.30
N GLY A 78 -3.29 7.23 -7.98
CA GLY A 78 -3.88 6.01 -7.41
C GLY A 78 -5.28 5.70 -7.95
N PRO A 79 -6.27 6.61 -7.82
CA PRO A 79 -7.63 6.37 -8.30
C PRO A 79 -7.69 6.15 -9.82
N VAL A 80 -6.91 6.92 -10.60
CA VAL A 80 -6.86 6.79 -12.06
C VAL A 80 -6.35 5.42 -12.47
N PHE A 81 -5.30 4.94 -11.81
CA PHE A 81 -4.70 3.65 -12.09
C PHE A 81 -5.65 2.49 -11.72
N VAL A 82 -6.28 2.56 -10.55
CA VAL A 82 -7.29 1.57 -10.13
C VAL A 82 -8.45 1.52 -11.12
N ALA A 83 -8.98 2.68 -11.54
CA ALA A 83 -10.09 2.74 -12.49
C ALA A 83 -9.72 2.12 -13.84
N LYS A 84 -8.53 2.42 -14.38
CA LYS A 84 -8.06 1.81 -15.63
C LYS A 84 -7.87 0.31 -15.50
N LEU A 85 -7.30 -0.14 -14.39
CA LEU A 85 -7.04 -1.56 -14.15
C LEU A 85 -8.34 -2.35 -13.94
N ALA A 86 -9.33 -1.76 -13.28
CA ALA A 86 -10.67 -2.35 -13.13
C ALA A 86 -11.33 -2.57 -14.51
N LEU A 87 -11.27 -1.59 -15.41
CA LEU A 87 -11.77 -1.74 -16.77
C LEU A 87 -11.06 -2.86 -17.54
N MET A 88 -9.74 -3.01 -17.37
CA MET A 88 -8.99 -4.10 -17.99
C MET A 88 -9.35 -5.48 -17.42
N PHE A 89 -9.72 -5.55 -16.14
CA PHE A 89 -10.23 -6.78 -15.51
C PHE A 89 -11.70 -7.06 -15.83
N GLY A 90 -12.34 -6.26 -16.70
CA GLY A 90 -13.70 -6.50 -17.17
C GLY A 90 -14.79 -5.81 -16.33
N TYR A 91 -14.43 -4.76 -15.58
CA TYR A 91 -15.42 -3.93 -14.90
C TYR A 91 -16.34 -3.25 -15.92
N THR A 92 -17.65 -3.51 -15.81
CA THR A 92 -18.70 -2.87 -16.62
C THR A 92 -19.38 -1.76 -15.82
N PHE A 93 -19.88 -0.74 -16.52
CA PHE A 93 -20.74 0.27 -15.93
C PHE A 93 -22.19 -0.02 -16.35
N GLY A 94 -23.05 -0.31 -15.39
CA GLY A 94 -24.48 -0.53 -15.62
C GLY A 94 -25.33 -0.28 -14.36
N ASP A 95 -26.65 -0.35 -14.53
CA ASP A 95 -27.61 -0.09 -13.44
C ASP A 95 -27.50 -1.13 -12.31
N GLU A 96 -27.14 -2.37 -12.62
CA GLU A 96 -26.89 -3.43 -11.61
C GLU A 96 -25.63 -3.17 -10.77
N GLU A 97 -24.62 -2.48 -11.32
CA GLU A 97 -23.48 -1.97 -10.56
C GLU A 97 -23.86 -0.79 -9.66
N ALA A 98 -24.74 0.10 -10.14
CA ALA A 98 -25.22 1.25 -9.36
C ALA A 98 -26.01 0.81 -8.11
N GLU A 99 -26.70 -0.34 -8.19
CA GLU A 99 -27.37 -0.97 -7.05
C GLU A 99 -26.44 -1.84 -6.18
N GLY A 100 -25.17 -2.00 -6.54
CA GLY A 100 -24.18 -2.78 -5.78
C GLY A 100 -24.43 -4.29 -5.78
N LYS A 101 -25.17 -4.81 -6.77
CA LYS A 101 -25.58 -6.23 -6.85
C LYS A 101 -24.68 -7.07 -7.74
N SER A 102 -23.88 -6.44 -8.60
CA SER A 102 -22.97 -7.12 -9.53
C SER A 102 -21.72 -7.67 -8.81
N LEU A 103 -21.74 -8.98 -8.55
CA LEU A 103 -20.60 -9.69 -7.95
C LEU A 103 -19.37 -9.70 -8.88
N SER A 104 -19.58 -9.72 -10.19
CA SER A 104 -18.53 -9.67 -11.20
C SER A 104 -17.78 -8.34 -11.15
N ALA A 105 -18.49 -7.22 -11.09
CA ALA A 105 -17.87 -5.90 -10.97
C ALA A 105 -17.11 -5.73 -9.64
N ALA A 106 -17.67 -6.20 -8.53
CA ALA A 106 -16.99 -6.20 -7.24
C ALA A 106 -15.69 -7.01 -7.28
N THR A 107 -15.69 -8.16 -7.96
CA THR A 107 -14.50 -9.01 -8.14
C THR A 107 -13.45 -8.33 -9.02
N ALA A 108 -13.84 -7.74 -10.15
CA ALA A 108 -12.93 -7.02 -11.04
C ALA A 108 -12.28 -5.81 -10.34
N LEU A 109 -13.06 -5.08 -9.53
CA LEU A 109 -12.54 -3.97 -8.72
C LEU A 109 -11.60 -4.47 -7.61
N GLY A 110 -11.96 -5.57 -6.92
CA GLY A 110 -11.10 -6.21 -5.91
C GLY A 110 -9.75 -6.64 -6.49
N GLN A 111 -9.74 -7.21 -7.70
CA GLN A 111 -8.51 -7.57 -8.41
C GLN A 111 -7.68 -6.33 -8.77
N ALA A 112 -8.33 -5.26 -9.24
CA ALA A 112 -7.66 -3.98 -9.54
C ALA A 112 -7.02 -3.37 -8.29
N MET A 113 -7.72 -3.35 -7.17
CA MET A 113 -7.20 -2.84 -5.90
C MET A 113 -6.05 -3.70 -5.38
N ALA A 114 -6.22 -5.02 -5.36
CA ALA A 114 -5.18 -5.95 -4.91
C ALA A 114 -3.90 -5.81 -5.72
N ALA A 115 -4.00 -5.74 -7.05
CA ALA A 115 -2.84 -5.56 -7.93
C ALA A 115 -2.18 -4.18 -7.73
N THR A 116 -2.98 -3.10 -7.65
CA THR A 116 -2.46 -1.73 -7.49
C THR A 116 -1.73 -1.54 -6.16
N ILE A 117 -2.07 -2.31 -5.13
CA ILE A 117 -1.41 -2.19 -3.81
C ILE A 117 -0.29 -3.22 -3.66
N CYS A 118 -0.54 -4.50 -3.95
CA CYS A 118 0.42 -5.57 -3.69
C CYS A 118 1.65 -5.46 -4.59
N ILE A 119 1.51 -5.06 -5.86
CA ILE A 119 2.64 -4.98 -6.79
C ILE A 119 3.64 -3.90 -6.35
N PRO A 120 3.25 -2.64 -6.10
CA PRO A 120 4.17 -1.66 -5.53
C PRO A 120 4.77 -2.10 -4.20
N TRP A 121 3.99 -2.72 -3.32
CA TRP A 121 4.50 -3.22 -2.04
C TRP A 121 5.56 -4.31 -2.20
N LEU A 122 5.46 -5.19 -3.20
CA LEU A 122 6.52 -6.15 -3.52
C LEU A 122 7.81 -5.45 -3.97
N VAL A 123 7.70 -4.40 -4.77
CA VAL A 123 8.85 -3.56 -5.16
C VAL A 123 9.45 -2.90 -3.92
N THR A 124 8.61 -2.34 -3.04
CA THR A 124 9.05 -1.75 -1.77
C THR A 124 9.75 -2.77 -0.87
N PHE A 125 9.26 -4.01 -0.81
CA PHE A 125 9.92 -5.09 -0.07
C PHE A 125 11.33 -5.38 -0.62
N ALA A 126 11.47 -5.44 -1.95
CA ALA A 126 12.77 -5.62 -2.59
C ALA A 126 13.71 -4.44 -2.30
N LEU A 127 13.23 -3.20 -2.39
CA LEU A 127 14.00 -2.00 -2.08
C LEU A 127 14.44 -1.95 -0.62
N TYR A 128 13.57 -2.30 0.34
CA TYR A 128 13.97 -2.43 1.74
C TYR A 128 14.98 -3.55 1.97
N SER A 129 14.93 -4.63 1.19
CA SER A 129 15.90 -5.72 1.22
C SER A 129 17.29 -5.26 0.75
N LEU A 130 17.34 -4.42 -0.28
CA LEU A 130 18.57 -3.80 -0.73
C LEU A 130 19.09 -2.77 0.30
N LEU A 131 18.21 -1.90 0.79
CA LEU A 131 18.55 -0.88 1.77
C LEU A 131 19.12 -1.47 3.06
N HIS A 132 18.57 -2.59 3.54
CA HIS A 132 19.08 -3.27 4.74
C HIS A 132 20.55 -3.69 4.59
N LYS A 133 21.00 -3.98 3.36
CA LYS A 133 22.39 -4.33 3.05
C LYS A 133 23.27 -3.10 2.81
N SER A 134 22.78 -2.09 2.08
CA SER A 134 23.58 -0.92 1.70
C SER A 134 23.70 0.12 2.81
N TYR A 135 22.63 0.33 3.58
CA TYR A 135 22.54 1.42 4.56
C TYR A 135 23.67 1.45 5.61
N PRO A 136 24.11 0.31 6.19
CA PRO A 136 25.24 0.33 7.13
C PRO A 136 26.56 0.79 6.49
N ALA A 137 26.76 0.50 5.20
CA ALA A 137 27.96 0.94 4.49
C ALA A 137 27.91 2.43 4.15
N ASP A 138 26.74 2.92 3.74
CA ASP A 138 26.52 4.33 3.41
C ASP A 138 26.64 5.21 4.66
N MET A 139 26.10 4.76 5.80
CA MET A 139 26.19 5.51 7.05
C MET A 139 27.63 5.60 7.60
N ARG A 140 28.48 4.59 7.32
CA ARG A 140 29.92 4.66 7.66
C ARG A 140 30.69 5.69 6.84
N ARG A 141 30.17 6.12 5.69
CA ARG A 141 30.81 7.15 4.83
C ARG A 141 30.34 8.56 5.16
N LEU A 142 29.20 8.69 5.85
CA LEU A 142 28.61 9.97 6.28
C LEU A 142 29.17 10.45 7.64
N LYS A 143 29.72 9.53 8.45
CA LYS A 143 30.45 9.82 9.68
C LYS A 143 31.93 10.02 9.40
#